data_AF-A0A7C6XMW6-F1
#
_entry.id   AF-A0A7C6XMW6-F1
#
_cell.length_a   1.000
_cell.length_b   1.000
_cell.length_c   1.000
_cell.angle_alpha   90.00
_cell.angle_beta   90.00
_cell.angle_gamma   90.00
#
_symmetry.space_group_name_H-M   'P 1'
#
loop_
_entity.id
_entity.type
_entity.pdbx_description
1 polymer ?
#
loop_
_entity_poly.entity_id
_entity_poly.type
_entity_poly.pdbx_seq_one_letter_code
_entity_poly.pdbx_strand_id
1 'polypeptide(L)'
;VGPSEAASGYYFTDTPDWYQTLATVLVGVQGLCTCLGLTGIILGITAAATGRGRTPGIIAIAIAAIAPFVSFGTFIVLSFIAA
;
A
#
# COMPACT_ATOMS: atom_id res chain seq x y z
N VAL A 1 10.12 2.93 -17.30
CA VAL A 1 11.52 3.26 -17.67
C VAL A 1 11.75 4.69 -17.22
N GLY A 2 12.23 4.86 -16.00
CA GLY A 2 12.40 6.17 -15.39
C GLY A 2 13.70 6.87 -15.80
N PRO A 3 13.81 8.17 -15.50
CA PRO A 3 14.98 8.99 -15.81
C PRO A 3 16.26 8.50 -15.09
N SER A 4 16.10 7.79 -13.97
CA SER A 4 17.18 7.20 -13.19
C SER A 4 17.82 5.99 -13.88
N GLU A 5 16.99 5.09 -14.44
CA GLU A 5 17.49 3.91 -15.17
C GLU A 5 18.21 4.33 -16.46
N ALA A 6 17.74 5.39 -17.12
CA ALA A 6 18.37 5.94 -18.33
C ALA A 6 19.73 6.60 -18.05
N ALA A 7 19.90 7.24 -16.89
CA ALA A 7 21.17 7.85 -16.49
C ALA A 7 22.20 6.83 -15.97
N SER A 8 21.75 5.75 -15.35
CA SER A 8 22.62 4.70 -14.80
C SER A 8 23.00 3.62 -15.82
N GLY A 9 22.30 3.55 -16.97
CA GLY A 9 22.52 2.53 -18.00
C GLY A 9 22.18 1.10 -17.55
N TYR A 10 21.50 0.95 -16.41
CA TYR A 10 21.10 -0.33 -15.83
C TYR A 10 19.59 -0.29 -15.59
N TYR A 11 18.87 -1.22 -16.21
CA TYR A 11 17.42 -1.24 -16.18
C TYR A 11 16.92 -2.23 -15.12
N PHE A 12 15.70 -1.98 -14.62
CA PHE A 12 15.02 -2.95 -13.76
C PHE A 12 14.86 -4.32 -14.42
N THR A 13 14.80 -4.39 -15.76
CA THR A 13 14.76 -5.65 -16.51
C THR A 13 16.08 -6.43 -16.48
N ASP A 14 17.19 -5.80 -16.10
CA ASP A 14 18.51 -6.44 -15.99
C ASP A 14 18.70 -7.09 -14.60
N THR A 15 17.76 -6.88 -13.68
CA THR A 15 17.80 -7.47 -12.35
C THR A 15 17.26 -8.90 -12.37
N PRO A 16 17.72 -9.79 -11.47
CA PRO A 16 17.25 -11.18 -11.43
C PRO A 16 15.72 -11.30 -11.31
N ASP A 17 15.13 -12.30 -11.96
CA ASP A 17 13.67 -12.49 -12.06
C ASP A 17 12.94 -12.50 -10.71
N TRP A 18 13.58 -13.02 -9.65
CA TRP A 18 13.02 -13.03 -8.31
C TRP A 18 12.82 -11.62 -7.74
N TYR A 19 13.74 -10.70 -8.05
CA TYR A 19 13.71 -9.31 -7.59
C TYR A 19 12.64 -8.52 -8.35
N GLN A 20 12.51 -8.74 -9.66
CA GLN A 20 11.46 -8.13 -10.48
C GLN A 20 10.06 -8.59 -10.06
N THR A 21 9.93 -9.88 -9.74
CA THR A 21 8.68 -10.47 -9.25
C THR A 21 8.30 -9.85 -7.90
N LEU A 22 9.24 -9.77 -6.96
CA LEU A 22 9.01 -9.11 -5.68
C LEU A 22 8.61 -7.65 -5.87
N ALA A 23 9.35 -6.87 -6.65
CA ALA A 23 9.04 -5.46 -6.90
C ALA A 23 7.61 -5.29 -7.45
N THR A 24 7.22 -6.13 -8.40
CA THR A 24 5.87 -6.11 -9.00
C THR A 24 4.78 -6.44 -7.98
N VAL A 25 4.99 -7.50 -7.19
CA VAL A 25 4.06 -7.89 -6.12
C VAL A 25 3.89 -6.76 -5.10
N LEU A 26 4.97 -6.07 -4.76
CA LEU A 26 4.94 -4.98 -3.80
C LEU A 26 4.21 -3.74 -4.30
N VAL A 27 4.45 -3.37 -5.55
CA VAL A 27 3.67 -2.30 -6.19
C VAL A 27 2.18 -2.68 -6.23
N GLY A 28 1.87 -3.94 -6.55
CA GLY A 28 0.50 -4.45 -6.54
C GLY A 28 -0.15 -4.38 -5.15
N VAL A 29 0.55 -4.83 -4.11
CA VAL A 29 0.07 -4.79 -2.71
C VAL A 29 -0.14 -3.34 -2.25
N GLN A 30 0.75 -2.42 -2.59
CA GLN A 30 0.55 -1.01 -2.25
C GLN A 30 -0.63 -0.39 -2.99
N GLY A 31 -0.83 -0.73 -4.26
CA GLY A 31 -2.02 -0.33 -5.01
C GLY A 31 -3.30 -0.82 -4.32
N LEU A 32 -3.37 -2.11 -3.98
CA LEU A 32 -4.52 -2.71 -3.29
C LEU A 32 -4.78 -2.07 -1.92
N CYS A 33 -3.74 -1.87 -1.10
CA CYS A 33 -3.86 -1.21 0.21
C CYS A 33 -4.37 0.23 0.07
N THR A 34 -3.92 0.96 -0.96
CA THR A 34 -4.38 2.32 -1.24
C THR A 34 -5.86 2.34 -1.61
N CYS A 35 -6.28 1.42 -2.48
CA CYS A 35 -7.70 1.27 -2.84
C CYS A 35 -8.57 0.97 -1.60
N LEU A 36 -8.13 0.03 -0.76
CA LEU A 36 -8.84 -0.31 0.49
C LEU A 36 -8.90 0.87 1.46
N GLY A 37 -7.80 1.62 1.61
CA GLY A 37 -7.75 2.84 2.41
C GLY A 37 -8.75 3.89 1.92
N LEU A 38 -8.78 4.14 0.61
CA LEU A 38 -9.74 5.05 -0.02
C LEU A 38 -11.18 4.59 0.19
N THR A 39 -11.49 3.31 0.00
CA THR A 39 -12.83 2.76 0.24
C THR A 39 -13.25 2.95 1.70
N GLY A 40 -12.36 2.68 2.66
CA GLY A 40 -12.64 2.90 4.08
C GLY A 40 -12.92 4.37 4.42
N ILE A 41 -12.17 5.29 3.81
CA ILE A 41 -12.39 6.74 3.95
C ILE A 41 -13.77 7.13 3.39
N ILE A 42 -14.09 6.70 2.16
CA ILE A 42 -15.38 6.99 1.52
C ILE A 42 -16.52 6.48 2.41
N LEU A 43 -16.46 5.23 2.86
CA LEU A 43 -17.50 4.65 3.71
C LEU A 43 -17.64 5.39 5.04
N GLY A 44 -16.53 5.78 5.68
CA GLY A 44 -16.56 6.56 6.92
C GLY A 44 -17.18 7.95 6.74
N ILE A 45 -16.83 8.66 5.66
CA ILE A 45 -17.46 9.94 5.29
C ILE A 45 -18.96 9.75 5.06
N THR A 46 -19.34 8.71 4.30
CA THR A 46 -20.75 8.42 3.97
C THR A 46 -21.56 8.09 5.23
N ALA A 47 -20.99 7.32 6.16
CA ALA A 47 -21.61 7.01 7.45
C ALA A 47 -21.75 8.26 8.35
N ALA A 48 -20.74 9.14 8.37
CA ALA A 48 -20.80 10.39 9.11
C ALA A 48 -21.84 11.38 8.52
N ALA A 49 -21.92 11.47 7.19
CA ALA A 49 -22.85 12.35 6.48
C ALA A 49 -24.32 11.88 6.59
N THR A 50 -24.56 10.57 6.63
CA THR A 50 -25.93 10.01 6.77
C THR A 50 -26.42 9.95 8.22
N GLY A 51 -25.63 10.40 9.20
CA GLY A 51 -26.03 10.53 10.60
C GLY A 51 -26.23 9.20 11.35
N ARG A 52 -26.02 8.06 10.70
CA ARG A 52 -26.06 6.72 11.29
C ARG A 52 -24.65 6.27 11.65
N GLY A 53 -24.28 6.36 12.93
CA GLY A 53 -23.04 5.76 13.43
C GLY A 53 -21.78 6.59 13.19
N ARG A 54 -21.73 7.82 13.73
CA ARG A 54 -20.51 8.64 13.77
C ARG A 54 -19.30 7.89 14.35
N THR A 55 -19.49 7.12 15.42
CA THR A 55 -18.42 6.35 16.06
C THR A 55 -17.86 5.23 15.17
N PRO A 56 -18.66 4.33 14.58
CA PRO A 56 -18.13 3.32 13.67
C PRO A 56 -17.53 3.91 12.39
N GLY A 57 -18.05 5.05 11.88
CA GLY A 57 -17.45 5.74 10.72
C GLY A 57 -16.05 6.29 11.01
N ILE A 58 -15.83 6.89 12.19
CA ILE A 58 -14.52 7.39 12.62
C ILE A 58 -13.54 6.22 12.85
N ILE A 59 -14.00 5.13 13.48
CA ILE A 59 -13.18 3.94 13.71
C ILE A 59 -12.77 3.31 12.38
N ALA A 60 -13.69 3.23 11.41
CA ALA A 60 -13.38 2.72 10.06
C ALA A 60 -12.32 3.58 9.34
N ILE A 61 -12.40 4.91 9.46
CA ILE A 61 -11.38 5.83 8.90
C ILE A 61 -10.03 5.62 9.59
N ALA A 62 -10.00 5.52 10.93
CA ALA A 62 -8.77 5.30 11.67
C ALA A 62 -8.10 3.96 11.32
N ILE A 63 -8.89 2.89 11.19
CA ILE A 63 -8.38 1.57 10.76
C ILE A 63 -7.89 1.63 9.31
N ALA A 64 -8.64 2.27 8.41
CA ALA A 64 -8.24 2.45 7.01
C ALA A 64 -6.94 3.27 6.87
N ALA A 65 -6.71 4.22 7.77
CA ALA A 65 -5.48 5.01 7.81
C ALA A 65 -4.29 4.24 8.41
N ILE A 66 -4.52 3.37 9.41
CA ILE A 66 -3.46 2.62 10.11
C ILE A 66 -3.07 1.35 9.34
N ALA A 67 -4.01 0.70 8.65
CA ALA A 67 -3.78 -0.56 7.93
C ALA A 67 -2.62 -0.51 6.90
N PRO A 68 -2.43 0.56 6.11
CA PRO A 68 -1.28 0.68 5.22
C PRO A 68 0.05 0.68 5.95
N PHE A 69 0.14 1.31 7.13
CA PHE A 69 1.37 1.34 7.93
C PHE A 69 1.68 -0.02 8.54
N VAL A 70 0.67 -0.77 8.99
CA VAL A 70 0.85 -2.13 9.50
C VAL A 70 1.28 -3.08 8.39
N SER A 71 0.67 -2.97 7.21
CA SER A 71 1.06 -3.76 6.03
C SER A 71 2.50 -3.46 5.61
N PHE A 72 2.87 -2.18 5.54
CA PHE A 72 4.23 -1.75 5.19
C PHE A 72 5.27 -2.15 6.25
N GLY A 73 4.96 -2.02 7.54
CA GLY A 73 5.85 -2.45 8.63
C GLY A 73 6.09 -3.95 8.61
N THR A 74 5.05 -4.76 8.37
CA THR A 74 5.16 -6.22 8.24
C THR A 74 6.04 -6.58 7.04
N PHE A 75 5.85 -5.89 5.92
CA PHE A 75 6.66 -6.07 4.72
C PHE A 75 8.16 -5.79 4.96
N ILE A 76 8.48 -4.68 5.64
CA ILE A 76 9.85 -4.33 6.03
C ILE A 76 10.46 -5.44 6.89
N VAL A 77 9.74 -5.90 7.92
CA VAL A 77 10.22 -6.96 8.83
C VAL A 77 10.50 -8.26 8.08
N LEU A 78 9.60 -8.70 7.19
CA LEU A 78 9.83 -9.89 6.38
C LEU A 78 11.02 -9.72 5.42
N SER A 79 11.22 -8.53 4.87
CA SER A 79 12.32 -8.25 3.95
C SER A 79 13.69 -8.39 4.62
N PHE A 80 13.78 -8.08 5.92
CA PHE A 80 15.02 -8.25 6.70
C PHE A 80 15.20 -9.64 7.30
N ILE A 81 14.11 -10.41 7.50
CA ILE A 81 14.19 -11.80 7.98
C ILE A 81 14.47 -12.78 6.83
N ALA A 82 14.07 -12.45 5.61
CA ALA A 82 14.29 -13.25 4.41
C ALA A 82 15.60 -12.93 3.65
N ALA A 83 16.43 -12.03 4.19
CA ALA A 83 17.75 -11.64 3.67
C ALA A 83 18.87 -12.35 4.45
#